data_AF-A0A3M0Z1Y9-F1
#
_entry.id   AF-A0A3M0Z1Y9-F1
#
_cell.length_a   1.000
_cell.length_b   1.000
_cell.length_c   1.000
_cell.angle_alpha   90.00
_cell.angle_beta   90.00
_cell.angle_gamma   90.00
#
_symmetry.space_group_name_H-M   'P 1'
#
loop_
_entity.id
_entity.type
_entity.pdbx_description
1 polymer ?
#
loop_
_entity_poly.entity_id
_entity_poly.type
_entity_poly.pdbx_seq_one_letter_code
_entity_poly.pdbx_strand_id
1 'polypeptide(L)'
;YLITARVFASVPSRDFWHHPLLGMIFLASSGVSALAAILLWLPESPAMQNTLTRIRQWLAGLIVLDIVVSLVPYLTIRSLEYHRHNDALFHFSLPVAAELIIGLFIPLLMLVFARSIKKELPAVLILLGVVLKRWHIVIPGLTHHALPYPPADYVPNSIEWLICLCFVSLFGLMMSFLNELPTLIPDNQNS
;
A
#
# COMPACT_ATOMS: atom_id res chain seq x y z
N TYR A 1 6.29 16.96 5.58
CA TYR A 1 5.59 16.55 4.34
C TYR A 1 6.45 15.57 3.57
N LEU A 2 5.93 14.36 3.32
CA LEU A 2 6.61 13.32 2.52
C LEU A 2 6.94 13.87 1.12
N ILE A 3 8.14 13.61 0.59
CA ILE A 3 8.60 14.15 -0.72
C ILE A 3 7.62 13.77 -1.84
N THR A 4 7.16 12.51 -1.87
CA THR A 4 6.20 12.02 -2.87
C THR A 4 4.87 12.77 -2.81
N ALA A 5 4.37 13.06 -1.61
CA ALA A 5 3.13 13.83 -1.45
C ALA A 5 3.30 15.28 -1.92
N ARG A 6 4.50 15.87 -1.81
CA ARG A 6 4.80 17.19 -2.38
C ARG A 6 4.80 17.18 -3.90
N VAL A 7 5.30 16.13 -4.53
CA VAL A 7 5.25 15.98 -6.00
C VAL A 7 3.80 16.00 -6.47
N PHE A 8 2.91 15.22 -5.83
CA PHE A 8 1.49 15.24 -6.14
C PHE A 8 0.86 16.62 -5.88
N ALA A 9 1.11 17.21 -4.71
CA ALA A 9 0.58 18.53 -4.35
C ALA A 9 1.13 19.69 -5.21
N SER A 10 2.16 19.45 -6.04
CA SER A 10 2.72 20.46 -6.94
C SER A 10 1.95 20.61 -8.26
N VAL A 11 1.01 19.70 -8.55
CA VAL A 11 0.22 19.72 -9.79
C VAL A 11 -1.14 20.38 -9.52
N PRO A 12 -1.31 21.68 -9.83
CA PRO A 12 -2.46 22.49 -9.38
C PRO A 12 -3.81 22.07 -9.97
N SER A 13 -3.83 21.19 -10.99
CA SER A 13 -5.06 20.78 -11.67
C SER A 13 -5.75 19.58 -11.01
N ARG A 14 -5.24 19.06 -9.88
CA ARG A 14 -5.68 17.80 -9.27
C ARG A 14 -6.17 18.00 -7.84
N ASP A 15 -7.47 18.28 -7.68
CA ASP A 15 -8.10 18.63 -6.40
C ASP A 15 -7.78 17.63 -5.26
N PHE A 16 -7.81 16.33 -5.54
CA PHE A 16 -7.53 15.31 -4.53
C PHE A 16 -6.07 15.32 -4.05
N TRP A 17 -5.12 15.67 -4.91
CA TRP A 17 -3.71 15.64 -4.56
C TRP A 17 -3.30 16.73 -3.57
N HIS A 18 -4.15 17.75 -3.41
CA HIS A 18 -3.99 18.80 -2.42
C HIS A 18 -4.60 18.45 -1.05
N HIS A 19 -5.22 17.28 -0.90
CA HIS A 19 -5.82 16.89 0.36
C HIS A 19 -4.74 16.77 1.47
N PRO A 20 -4.92 17.43 2.64
CA PRO A 20 -3.87 17.50 3.66
C PRO A 20 -3.47 16.14 4.23
N LEU A 21 -4.39 15.17 4.19
CA LEU A 21 -4.15 13.80 4.66
C LEU A 21 -3.43 12.90 3.65
N LEU A 22 -3.25 13.33 2.40
CA LEU A 22 -2.62 12.49 1.38
C LEU A 22 -1.25 11.98 1.84
N GLY A 23 -0.43 12.85 2.44
CA GLY A 23 0.87 12.46 2.99
C GLY A 23 0.77 11.39 4.08
N MET A 24 -0.26 11.46 4.94
CA MET A 24 -0.50 10.46 5.98
C MET A 24 -0.98 9.13 5.39
N ILE A 25 -1.86 9.18 4.37
CA ILE A 25 -2.32 7.99 3.64
C ILE A 25 -1.13 7.26 3.00
N PHE A 26 -0.24 8.01 2.33
CA PHE A 26 0.97 7.43 1.73
C PHE A 26 1.89 6.82 2.78
N LEU A 27 2.10 7.52 3.90
CA LEU A 27 2.96 7.04 4.98
C LEU A 27 2.40 5.76 5.62
N ALA A 28 1.12 5.75 6.01
CA ALA A 28 0.49 4.58 6.64
C ALA A 28 0.54 3.35 5.73
N SER A 29 0.08 3.50 4.49
CA SER A 29 0.14 2.42 3.49
C SER A 29 1.55 1.96 3.15
N SER A 30 2.56 2.85 3.19
CA SER A 30 3.96 2.45 2.99
C SER A 30 4.49 1.59 4.14
N GLY A 31 4.10 1.91 5.39
CA GLY A 31 4.42 1.09 6.56
C GLY A 31 3.75 -0.28 6.50
N VAL A 32 2.48 -0.32 6.09
CA VAL A 32 1.74 -1.56 5.85
C VAL A 32 2.43 -2.42 4.78
N SER A 33 2.80 -1.84 3.63
CA SER A 33 3.50 -2.60 2.58
C SER A 33 4.88 -3.06 3.01
N ALA A 34 5.63 -2.24 3.77
CA ALA A 34 6.97 -2.59 4.24
C ALA A 34 6.91 -3.79 5.21
N LEU A 35 6.01 -3.74 6.20
CA LEU A 35 5.83 -4.86 7.13
C LEU A 35 5.28 -6.12 6.44
N ALA A 36 4.37 -5.98 5.48
CA ALA A 36 3.89 -7.11 4.68
C ALA A 36 5.01 -7.75 3.87
N ALA A 37 5.87 -6.95 3.22
CA ALA A 37 7.04 -7.46 2.51
C ALA A 37 8.01 -8.16 3.47
N ILE A 38 8.32 -7.56 4.62
CA ILE A 38 9.17 -8.18 5.64
C ILE A 38 8.58 -9.51 6.11
N LEU A 39 7.27 -9.56 6.37
CA LEU A 39 6.57 -10.79 6.77
C LEU A 39 6.70 -11.90 5.71
N LEU A 40 6.62 -11.54 4.43
CA LEU A 40 6.77 -12.45 3.31
C LEU A 40 8.19 -13.03 3.18
N TRP A 41 9.21 -12.21 3.42
CA TRP A 41 10.62 -12.57 3.18
C TRP A 41 11.38 -13.11 4.40
N LEU A 42 10.84 -12.95 5.62
CA LEU A 42 11.42 -13.57 6.80
C LEU A 42 11.32 -15.11 6.71
N PRO A 43 12.29 -15.88 7.21
CA PRO A 43 12.15 -17.34 7.31
C PRO A 43 11.17 -17.73 8.41
N GLU A 44 10.43 -18.84 8.21
CA GLU A 44 9.68 -19.49 9.29
C GLU A 44 10.61 -20.46 10.03
N SER A 45 11.22 -19.98 11.11
CA SER A 45 12.03 -20.82 12.01
C SER A 45 11.52 -20.71 13.45
N PRO A 46 11.75 -21.72 14.31
CA PRO A 46 11.38 -21.66 15.73
C PRO A 46 11.96 -20.44 16.44
N ALA A 47 13.20 -20.05 16.08
CA ALA A 47 13.87 -18.87 16.63
C ALA A 47 13.17 -17.55 16.25
N MET A 48 12.46 -17.51 15.11
CA MET A 48 11.82 -16.30 14.58
C MET A 48 10.33 -16.19 14.95
N GLN A 49 9.73 -17.18 15.61
CA GLN A 49 8.28 -17.20 15.93
C GLN A 49 7.83 -15.96 16.72
N ASN A 50 8.61 -15.54 17.71
CA ASN A 50 8.31 -14.34 18.50
C ASN A 50 8.34 -13.07 17.64
N THR A 51 9.33 -12.96 16.76
CA THR A 51 9.49 -11.82 15.84
C THR A 51 8.33 -11.79 14.82
N LEU A 52 7.98 -12.93 14.22
CA LEU A 52 6.85 -13.05 13.30
C LEU A 52 5.53 -12.66 13.98
N THR A 53 5.32 -13.10 15.22
CA THR A 53 4.11 -12.75 16.00
C THR A 53 4.04 -11.24 16.25
N ARG A 54 5.15 -10.61 16.65
CA ARG A 54 5.20 -9.16 16.83
C ARG A 54 4.93 -8.42 15.51
N ILE A 55 5.56 -8.83 14.41
CA ILE A 55 5.33 -8.22 13.09
C ILE A 55 3.87 -8.33 12.68
N ARG A 56 3.21 -9.47 12.90
CA ARG A 56 1.77 -9.64 12.64
C ARG A 56 0.93 -8.66 13.46
N GLN A 57 1.24 -8.47 14.74
CA GLN A 57 0.54 -7.53 15.62
C GLN A 57 0.74 -6.07 15.17
N TRP A 58 1.98 -5.67 14.87
CA TRP A 58 2.29 -4.34 14.33
C TRP A 58 1.60 -4.10 12.99
N LEU A 59 1.62 -5.09 12.10
CA LEU A 59 0.96 -5.03 10.80
C LEU A 59 -0.55 -4.88 10.96
N ALA A 60 -1.19 -5.63 11.85
CA ALA A 60 -2.62 -5.48 12.15
C ALA A 60 -2.94 -4.07 12.67
N GLY A 61 -2.13 -3.53 13.59
CA GLY A 61 -2.29 -2.16 14.09
C GLY A 61 -2.13 -1.09 13.00
N LEU A 62 -1.14 -1.25 12.11
CA LEU A 62 -0.94 -0.35 10.98
C LEU A 62 -2.06 -0.44 9.95
N ILE A 63 -2.63 -1.63 9.72
CA ILE A 63 -3.80 -1.78 8.84
C ILE A 63 -5.00 -1.01 9.41
N VAL A 64 -5.27 -1.11 10.71
CA VAL A 64 -6.34 -0.34 11.35
C VAL A 64 -6.10 1.16 11.19
N LEU A 65 -4.87 1.62 11.43
CA LEU A 65 -4.49 3.02 11.20
C LEU A 65 -4.69 3.44 9.75
N ASP A 66 -4.26 2.62 8.79
CA ASP A 66 -4.39 2.90 7.36
C ASP A 66 -5.87 2.96 6.91
N ILE A 67 -6.73 2.08 7.44
CA ILE A 67 -8.18 2.13 7.24
C ILE A 67 -8.74 3.45 7.78
N VAL A 68 -8.43 3.81 9.02
CA VAL A 68 -8.94 5.05 9.64
C VAL A 68 -8.51 6.28 8.84
N VAL A 69 -7.22 6.38 8.52
CA VAL A 69 -6.66 7.50 7.75
C VAL A 69 -7.22 7.55 6.34
N SER A 70 -7.47 6.40 5.69
CA SER A 70 -8.15 6.33 4.39
C SER A 70 -9.61 6.76 4.46
N LEU A 71 -10.33 6.43 5.53
CA LEU A 71 -11.76 6.73 5.68
C LEU A 71 -12.02 8.22 5.92
N VAL A 72 -11.12 8.93 6.61
CA VAL A 72 -11.32 10.36 6.92
C VAL A 72 -11.57 11.20 5.66
N PRO A 73 -10.75 11.14 4.59
CA PRO A 73 -11.04 11.82 3.33
C PRO A 73 -12.44 11.53 2.77
N TYR A 74 -12.88 10.27 2.77
CA TYR A 74 -14.23 9.91 2.30
C TYR A 74 -15.34 10.56 3.14
N LEU A 75 -15.12 10.66 4.46
CA LEU A 75 -16.08 11.29 5.37
C LEU A 75 -16.07 12.83 5.25
N THR A 76 -14.88 13.44 5.16
CA THR A 76 -14.72 14.90 5.10
C THR A 76 -15.17 15.45 3.76
N ILE A 77 -14.88 14.75 2.67
CA ILE A 77 -15.26 15.20 1.33
C ILE A 77 -16.77 15.14 1.15
N ARG A 78 -17.42 14.07 1.64
CA ARG A 78 -18.89 13.98 1.70
C ARG A 78 -19.54 15.10 2.52
N SER A 79 -18.83 15.66 3.50
CA SER A 79 -19.32 16.79 4.31
C SER A 79 -19.15 18.16 3.64
N LEU A 80 -18.22 18.28 2.68
CA LEU A 80 -17.91 19.52 1.95
C LEU A 80 -18.56 19.55 0.54
N GLU A 81 -18.87 18.37 -0.03
CA GLU A 81 -19.52 18.17 -1.33
C GLU A 81 -21.06 18.26 -1.30
N TYR A 82 -21.59 19.31 -0.65
CA TYR A 82 -22.91 19.81 -1.06
C TYR A 82 -22.79 20.79 -2.25
N HIS A 83 -21.58 21.19 -2.68
CA HIS A 83 -21.39 22.37 -3.54
C HIS A 83 -20.45 22.26 -4.77
N ARG A 84 -19.89 21.09 -5.16
CA ARG A 84 -19.10 21.00 -6.42
C ARG A 84 -19.28 19.67 -7.17
N HIS A 85 -19.57 19.81 -8.46
CA HIS A 85 -20.07 18.79 -9.40
C HIS A 85 -19.04 17.75 -9.90
N ASN A 86 -18.02 17.38 -9.09
CA ASN A 86 -16.92 16.50 -9.50
C ASN A 86 -16.83 15.20 -8.68
N ASP A 87 -17.99 14.59 -8.39
CA ASP A 87 -18.19 13.40 -7.54
C ASP A 87 -17.50 12.11 -8.04
N ALA A 88 -16.93 12.10 -9.25
CA ALA A 88 -16.38 10.89 -9.89
C ALA A 88 -15.18 10.28 -9.13
N LEU A 89 -14.42 11.09 -8.38
CA LEU A 89 -13.24 10.64 -7.63
C LEU A 89 -13.59 9.88 -6.34
N PHE A 90 -14.81 10.03 -5.82
CA PHE A 90 -15.23 9.48 -4.52
C PHE A 90 -16.46 8.59 -4.55
N HIS A 91 -17.00 8.32 -5.74
CA HIS A 91 -17.93 7.21 -5.87
C HIS A 91 -17.24 5.93 -5.42
N PHE A 92 -17.88 5.24 -4.48
CA PHE A 92 -17.45 3.96 -3.98
C PHE A 92 -17.38 2.97 -5.15
N SER A 93 -16.22 2.93 -5.80
CA SER A 93 -15.98 2.20 -7.02
C SER A 93 -15.50 0.79 -6.68
N LEU A 94 -15.66 -0.14 -7.61
CA LEU A 94 -15.19 -1.51 -7.43
C LEU A 94 -13.70 -1.58 -6.99
N PRO A 95 -12.78 -0.74 -7.53
CA PRO A 95 -11.40 -0.68 -7.04
C PRO A 95 -11.26 -0.28 -5.56
N VAL A 96 -12.07 0.69 -5.08
CA VAL A 96 -12.07 1.11 -3.67
C VAL A 96 -12.57 -0.01 -2.77
N ALA A 97 -13.67 -0.64 -3.17
CA ALA A 97 -14.22 -1.78 -2.44
C ALA A 97 -13.20 -2.93 -2.38
N ALA A 98 -12.55 -3.23 -3.51
CA ALA A 98 -11.51 -4.24 -3.60
C ALA A 98 -10.29 -3.90 -2.73
N GLU A 99 -9.82 -2.65 -2.75
CA GLU A 99 -8.74 -2.17 -1.87
C GLU A 99 -9.10 -2.39 -0.39
N LEU A 100 -10.26 -1.89 0.05
CA LEU A 100 -10.66 -1.95 1.46
C LEU A 100 -10.91 -3.39 1.91
N ILE A 101 -11.59 -4.20 1.09
CA ILE A 101 -11.98 -5.57 1.47
C ILE A 101 -10.79 -6.51 1.31
N ILE A 102 -10.20 -6.60 0.12
CA ILE A 102 -9.15 -7.56 -0.22
C ILE A 102 -7.80 -7.12 0.36
N GLY A 103 -7.53 -5.82 0.31
CA GLY A 103 -6.25 -5.26 0.72
C GLY A 103 -6.07 -5.04 2.21
N LEU A 104 -7.15 -4.78 2.95
CA LEU A 104 -7.08 -4.37 4.35
C LEU A 104 -7.94 -5.26 5.25
N PHE A 105 -9.25 -5.39 4.98
CA PHE A 105 -10.18 -6.06 5.89
C PHE A 105 -9.96 -7.57 5.99
N ILE A 106 -9.89 -8.27 4.85
CA ILE A 106 -9.63 -9.72 4.82
C ILE A 106 -8.27 -10.04 5.48
N PRO A 107 -7.16 -9.38 5.12
CA PRO A 107 -5.88 -9.62 5.77
C PRO A 107 -5.90 -9.30 7.27
N LEU A 108 -6.60 -8.25 7.70
CA LEU A 108 -6.76 -7.94 9.13
C LEU A 108 -7.44 -9.08 9.87
N LEU A 109 -8.57 -9.59 9.34
CA LEU A 109 -9.26 -10.72 9.94
C LEU A 109 -8.36 -11.96 9.99
N MET A 110 -7.58 -12.22 8.94
CA MET A 110 -6.66 -13.34 8.90
C MET A 110 -5.53 -13.19 9.94
N LEU A 111 -4.96 -12.00 10.08
CA LEU A 111 -3.90 -11.73 11.05
C LEU A 111 -4.37 -11.83 12.50
N VAL A 112 -5.61 -11.43 12.78
CA VAL A 112 -6.17 -11.40 14.14
C VAL A 112 -6.78 -12.75 14.55
N PHE A 113 -7.55 -13.38 13.66
CA PHE A 113 -8.37 -14.54 14.03
C PHE A 113 -7.81 -15.87 13.53
N ALA A 114 -7.01 -15.89 12.46
CA ALA A 114 -6.62 -17.13 11.84
C ALA A 114 -5.29 -17.66 12.40
N ARG A 115 -5.38 -18.69 13.23
CA ARG A 115 -4.21 -19.30 13.88
C ARG A 115 -3.32 -20.12 12.94
N SER A 116 -3.89 -20.68 11.86
CA SER A 116 -3.22 -21.66 11.00
C SER A 116 -3.01 -21.21 9.56
N ILE A 117 -3.16 -19.93 9.26
CA ILE A 117 -2.95 -19.43 7.90
C ILE A 117 -1.46 -19.20 7.64
N LYS A 118 -1.01 -19.69 6.49
CA LYS A 118 0.28 -19.39 5.87
C LYS A 118 0.50 -17.88 5.78
N LYS A 119 1.58 -17.36 6.35
CA LYS A 119 1.81 -15.91 6.47
C LYS A 119 1.90 -15.17 5.13
N GLU A 120 2.20 -15.91 4.07
CA GLU A 120 2.36 -15.41 2.70
C GLU A 120 1.03 -14.88 2.16
N LEU A 121 -0.08 -15.56 2.48
CA LEU A 121 -1.40 -15.20 1.96
C LEU A 121 -1.85 -13.79 2.40
N PRO A 122 -1.91 -13.45 3.70
CA PRO A 122 -2.27 -12.09 4.10
C PRO A 122 -1.25 -11.06 3.61
N ALA A 123 0.05 -11.39 3.57
CA ALA A 123 1.07 -10.48 3.04
C ALA A 123 0.86 -10.14 1.56
N VAL A 124 0.59 -11.13 0.70
CA VAL A 124 0.31 -10.92 -0.73
C VAL A 124 -0.97 -10.12 -0.93
N LEU A 125 -2.03 -10.43 -0.20
CA LEU A 125 -3.29 -9.69 -0.27
C LEU A 125 -3.11 -8.22 0.13
N ILE A 126 -2.33 -7.95 1.18
CA ILE A 126 -1.99 -6.59 1.60
C ILE A 126 -1.22 -5.85 0.49
N LEU A 127 -0.20 -6.47 -0.08
CA LEU A 127 0.59 -5.87 -1.16
C LEU A 127 -0.28 -5.56 -2.39
N LEU A 128 -1.17 -6.47 -2.76
CA LEU A 128 -2.15 -6.25 -3.83
C LEU A 128 -3.08 -5.07 -3.49
N GLY A 129 -3.56 -5.01 -2.25
CA GLY A 129 -4.33 -3.90 -1.72
C GLY A 129 -3.64 -2.56 -1.87
N VAL A 130 -2.36 -2.48 -1.48
CA VAL A 130 -1.57 -1.26 -1.61
C VAL A 130 -1.38 -0.86 -3.07
N VAL A 131 -1.20 -1.82 -3.99
CA VAL A 131 -1.14 -1.52 -5.43
C VAL A 131 -2.48 -0.93 -5.92
N LEU A 132 -3.61 -1.53 -5.55
CA LEU A 132 -4.94 -1.01 -5.88
C LEU A 132 -5.17 0.38 -5.28
N LYS A 133 -4.73 0.62 -4.05
CA LYS A 133 -4.77 1.94 -3.41
C LYS A 133 -3.99 2.99 -4.19
N ARG A 134 -2.77 2.65 -4.61
CA ARG A 134 -1.93 3.56 -5.41
C ARG A 134 -2.57 3.82 -6.77
N TRP A 135 -3.12 2.78 -7.40
CA TRP A 135 -3.88 2.91 -8.63
C TRP A 135 -5.06 3.88 -8.48
N HIS A 136 -5.87 3.70 -7.43
CA HIS A 136 -7.05 4.52 -7.16
C HIS A 136 -6.71 5.97 -6.79
N ILE A 137 -5.55 6.24 -6.19
CA ILE A 137 -5.11 7.60 -5.86
C ILE A 137 -4.50 8.31 -7.08
N VAL A 138 -3.70 7.59 -7.87
CA VAL A 138 -2.89 8.19 -8.93
C VAL A 138 -3.66 8.27 -10.24
N ILE A 139 -4.35 7.21 -10.66
CA ILE A 139 -4.97 7.14 -11.99
C ILE A 139 -6.17 8.08 -12.11
N PRO A 140 -7.17 8.07 -11.21
CA PRO A 140 -8.24 9.06 -11.23
C PRO A 140 -7.71 10.49 -11.14
N GLY A 141 -6.66 10.69 -10.35
CA GLY A 141 -5.92 11.96 -10.28
C GLY A 141 -5.19 12.34 -11.57
N LEU A 142 -5.05 11.44 -12.55
CA LEU A 142 -4.50 11.73 -13.88
C LEU A 142 -5.58 11.84 -14.96
N THR A 143 -6.67 11.10 -14.82
CA THR A 143 -7.76 11.05 -15.80
C THR A 143 -8.79 12.16 -15.62
N HIS A 144 -8.98 12.64 -14.38
CA HIS A 144 -9.89 13.73 -14.05
C HIS A 144 -9.08 14.95 -13.57
N HIS A 145 -9.15 16.06 -14.31
CA HIS A 145 -8.51 17.34 -13.94
C HIS A 145 -9.58 18.42 -13.80
N ALA A 146 -9.29 19.44 -13.01
CA ALA A 146 -10.18 20.59 -12.82
C ALA A 146 -10.35 21.45 -14.09
N LEU A 147 -9.53 21.23 -15.12
CA LEU A 147 -9.54 21.97 -16.38
C LEU A 147 -10.59 21.40 -17.35
N PRO A 148 -11.11 22.18 -18.32
CA PRO A 148 -12.16 21.74 -19.23
C PRO A 148 -11.64 20.88 -20.40
N TYR A 149 -10.64 20.03 -20.18
CA TYR A 149 -10.21 19.05 -21.18
C TYR A 149 -11.00 17.75 -21.02
N PRO A 150 -11.25 17.00 -22.11
CA PRO A 150 -11.90 15.70 -22.01
C PRO A 150 -11.11 14.77 -21.07
N PRO A 151 -11.80 13.92 -20.28
CA PRO A 151 -11.13 12.93 -19.46
C PRO A 151 -10.34 11.98 -20.35
N ALA A 152 -9.13 11.63 -19.91
CA ALA A 152 -8.33 10.62 -20.58
C ALA A 152 -8.61 9.25 -19.97
N ASP A 153 -8.64 8.20 -20.79
CA ASP A 153 -8.64 6.84 -20.28
C ASP A 153 -7.20 6.36 -20.10
N TYR A 154 -6.93 5.69 -18.96
CA TYR A 154 -5.63 5.06 -18.72
C TYR A 154 -5.82 3.55 -18.63
N VAL A 155 -5.19 2.85 -19.57
CA VAL A 155 -5.09 1.40 -19.58
C VAL A 155 -3.60 1.05 -19.62
N PRO A 156 -3.10 0.29 -18.63
CA PRO A 156 -1.68 0.02 -18.54
C PRO A 156 -1.25 -0.88 -19.69
N ASN A 157 -0.18 -0.51 -20.38
CA ASN A 157 0.35 -1.33 -21.46
C ASN A 157 1.25 -2.46 -20.92
N SER A 158 1.61 -3.42 -21.78
CA SER A 158 2.45 -4.54 -21.40
C SER A 158 3.85 -4.12 -20.90
N ILE A 159 4.39 -3.02 -21.42
CA ILE A 159 5.71 -2.48 -21.02
C ILE A 159 5.66 -1.99 -19.57
N GLU A 160 4.61 -1.27 -19.18
CA GLU A 160 4.41 -0.79 -17.82
C GLU A 160 4.30 -1.96 -16.82
N TRP A 161 3.59 -3.03 -17.19
CA TRP A 161 3.54 -4.25 -16.38
C TRP A 161 4.91 -4.94 -16.25
N LEU A 162 5.68 -5.01 -17.34
CA LEU A 162 7.02 -5.57 -17.32
C LEU A 162 7.98 -4.75 -16.46
N ILE A 163 7.88 -3.42 -16.50
CA ILE A 163 8.67 -2.54 -15.63
C ILE A 163 8.32 -2.78 -14.15
N CYS A 164 7.03 -2.88 -13.82
CA CYS A 164 6.59 -3.22 -12.46
C CYS A 164 7.14 -4.58 -12.01
N LEU A 165 7.05 -5.61 -12.86
CA LEU A 165 7.61 -6.93 -12.57
C LEU A 165 9.13 -6.89 -12.40
N CYS A 166 9.84 -6.06 -13.18
CA CYS A 166 11.28 -5.88 -13.07
C CYS A 166 11.66 -5.33 -11.68
N PHE A 167 10.97 -4.29 -11.20
CA PHE A 167 11.22 -3.73 -9.87
C PHE A 167 10.90 -4.72 -8.74
N VAL A 168 9.79 -5.45 -8.85
CA VAL A 168 9.44 -6.49 -7.86
C VAL A 168 10.49 -7.60 -7.83
N SER A 169 10.95 -8.05 -9.01
CA SER A 169 11.97 -9.08 -9.14
C SER A 169 13.32 -8.62 -8.61
N LEU A 170 13.72 -7.39 -8.91
CA LEU A 170 14.95 -6.77 -8.42
C LEU A 170 14.94 -6.66 -6.89
N PHE A 171 13.81 -6.22 -6.32
CA PHE A 171 13.65 -6.17 -4.87
C PHE A 171 13.74 -7.57 -4.24
N GLY A 172 13.06 -8.56 -4.83
CA GLY A 172 13.13 -9.95 -4.36
C GLY A 172 14.56 -10.51 -4.41
N LEU A 173 15.29 -10.24 -5.50
CA LEU A 173 16.69 -10.64 -5.64
C LEU A 173 17.57 -9.99 -4.56
N MET A 174 17.38 -8.69 -4.32
CA MET A 174 18.10 -7.95 -3.27
C MET A 174 17.83 -8.54 -1.88
N MET A 175 16.56 -8.84 -1.57
CA MET A 175 16.19 -9.48 -0.30
C MET A 175 16.79 -10.88 -0.15
N SER A 176 16.80 -11.67 -1.23
CA SER A 176 17.44 -12.99 -1.25
C SER A 176 18.94 -12.88 -0.96
N PHE A 177 19.63 -11.94 -1.59
CA PHE A 177 21.06 -11.69 -1.37
C PHE A 177 21.34 -11.26 0.08
N LEU A 178 20.51 -10.37 0.64
CA LEU A 178 20.64 -9.94 2.04
C LEU A 178 20.42 -11.08 3.03
N ASN A 179 19.56 -12.05 2.71
CA ASN A 179 19.32 -13.22 3.54
C ASN A 179 20.50 -14.20 3.52
N GLU A 180 21.27 -14.27 2.43
CA GLU A 180 22.45 -15.12 2.30
C GLU A 180 23.72 -14.48 2.89
N LEU A 181 23.79 -13.15 2.95
CA LEU A 181 24.96 -12.41 3.44
C LEU A 181 25.51 -12.90 4.81
N PRO A 182 24.67 -13.19 5.84
CA PRO A 182 25.16 -13.67 7.13
C PRO A 182 25.86 -15.04 7.05
N THR A 183 25.53 -15.88 6.07
CA THR A 183 26.18 -17.19 5.88
C THR A 183 27.56 -17.08 5.24
N LEU A 184 27.84 -15.97 4.55
CA LEU A 184 29.09 -15.72 3.84
C LEU A 184 30.14 -15.04 4.73
N ILE A 185 29.73 -14.42 5.84
CA ILE A 185 30.64 -13.81 6.81
C ILE A 185 30.97 -14.89 7.85
N PRO A 186 32.18 -15.47 7.84
CA PRO A 186 32.55 -16.46 8.85
C PRO A 186 32.51 -15.83 10.23
N ASP A 187 31.85 -16.50 11.18
CA ASP A 187 31.79 -16.10 12.57
C ASP A 187 33.22 -16.05 13.14
N ASN A 188 33.78 -14.85 13.22
CA ASN A 188 35.06 -14.59 13.88
C ASN A 188 34.87 -14.58 15.42
N GLN A 189 34.19 -15.60 15.96
CA GLN A 189 33.83 -15.72 17.38
C GLN A 189 34.86 -16.50 18.21
N ASN A 190 36.07 -16.71 17.69
CA ASN A 190 37.20 -17.26 18.46
C ASN A 190 38.30 -16.22 18.65
N SER A 191 38.05 -15.20 19.49
CA SER A 191 39.09 -14.38 20.13
C SER A 191 38.60 -13.77 21.43
#